data_AF-A0AAU4UA51-F1
#
_entry.id   AF-A0AAU4UA51-F1
#
_cell.length_a   1.000
_cell.length_b   1.000
_cell.length_c   1.000
_cell.angle_alpha   90.00
_cell.angle_beta   90.00
_cell.angle_gamma   90.00
#
_symmetry.space_group_name_H-M   'P 1'
#
loop_
_entity.id
_entity.type
_entity.pdbx_description
1 polymer ?
#
loop_
_entity_poly.entity_id
_entity_poly.type
_entity_poly.pdbx_seq_one_letter_code
_entity_poly.pdbx_strand_id
1 'polypeptide(L)'
;MTRRRATFGPRRPRVPYTAIAFLAIAGGFGLLLLPLFVSFPWGSALRLFLVLGTVAAWAAWSNRRKAYPDAHTIREQDSRPPVLFLRTFGKESVYFSRSELPSDLTRAQRVRARFTEDPFEGLKTLEAFVRCELDERVGPLVALGDPTDRLPRDGAARIWVGYGVWQNEFRRQIAEARCFIAEIHDSPGLAWELTEVFGSEHLRSRLFVFTPPREQNGRASVAVSVNNRVLRQRPESWEKTVEFMGKIGYTLPAVSPGPGAVIGFGPSGQGIVLTTGATTAAGFVTPIVEALAVMETEAQEHR
;
A
#
# COMPACT_ATOMS: atom_id res chain seq x y z
N MET A 1 -30.84 5.46 15.04
CA MET A 1 -29.75 4.48 14.85
C MET A 1 -28.54 4.89 15.66
N THR A 2 -28.34 4.31 16.85
CA THR A 2 -27.15 4.54 17.67
C THR A 2 -25.95 3.85 17.05
N ARG A 3 -25.09 4.59 16.32
CA ARG A 3 -23.77 4.11 15.91
C ARG A 3 -23.04 3.68 17.19
N ARG A 4 -22.84 2.36 17.38
CA ARG A 4 -21.95 1.85 18.42
C ARG A 4 -20.65 2.65 18.33
N ARG A 5 -20.23 3.27 19.44
CA ARG A 5 -18.89 3.88 19.54
C ARG A 5 -17.90 2.81 19.15
N ALA A 6 -17.32 2.92 17.96
CA ALA A 6 -16.24 2.05 17.56
C ALA A 6 -15.12 2.26 18.59
N THR A 7 -14.65 1.19 19.22
CA THR A 7 -13.44 1.26 20.03
C THR A 7 -12.26 1.43 19.08
N PHE A 8 -11.55 2.55 19.22
CA PHE A 8 -10.38 2.94 18.42
C PHE A 8 -9.09 2.46 19.09
N GLY A 9 -8.03 2.26 18.30
CA GLY A 9 -6.72 1.78 18.74
C GLY A 9 -6.24 0.56 17.94
N PRO A 10 -4.98 0.14 18.11
CA PRO A 10 -4.40 -0.99 17.39
C PRO A 10 -5.24 -2.24 17.66
N ARG A 11 -6.04 -2.65 16.67
CA ARG A 11 -6.75 -3.92 16.76
C ARG A 11 -5.72 -5.01 16.49
N ARG A 12 -5.17 -5.58 17.55
CA ARG A 12 -4.53 -6.90 17.49
C ARG A 12 -5.66 -7.91 17.67
N PRO A 13 -6.18 -8.55 16.60
CA PRO A 13 -7.23 -9.55 16.78
C PRO A 13 -6.72 -10.63 17.74
N ARG A 14 -7.51 -10.98 18.75
CA ARG A 14 -7.17 -12.10 19.67
C ARG A 14 -7.45 -13.47 19.06
N VAL A 15 -7.94 -13.51 17.82
CA VAL A 15 -8.33 -14.73 17.11
C VAL A 15 -7.09 -15.62 16.88
N PRO A 16 -7.05 -16.88 17.31
CA PRO A 16 -5.87 -17.74 17.14
C PRO A 16 -5.80 -18.30 15.70
N TYR A 17 -5.48 -17.44 14.72
CA TYR A 17 -5.46 -17.80 13.30
C TYR A 17 -4.55 -18.99 12.99
N THR A 18 -3.42 -19.14 13.70
CA THR A 18 -2.55 -20.32 13.58
C THR A 18 -3.27 -21.61 13.96
N ALA A 19 -4.04 -21.60 15.05
CA ALA A 19 -4.83 -22.77 15.48
C ALA A 19 -5.95 -23.07 14.48
N ILE A 20 -6.63 -22.04 13.97
CA ILE A 20 -7.68 -22.20 12.94
C ILE A 20 -7.09 -22.83 11.67
N ALA A 21 -5.94 -22.34 11.20
CA ALA A 21 -5.28 -22.89 10.02
C ALA A 21 -4.87 -24.35 10.23
N PHE A 22 -4.26 -24.66 11.38
CA PHE A 22 -3.85 -26.02 11.73
C PHE A 22 -5.05 -26.98 11.80
N LEU A 23 -6.11 -26.60 12.52
CA LEU A 23 -7.32 -27.42 12.65
C LEU A 23 -8.02 -27.63 11.30
N ALA A 24 -8.06 -26.61 10.45
CA ALA A 24 -8.65 -26.73 9.11
C ALA A 24 -7.83 -27.69 8.22
N ILE A 25 -6.49 -27.61 8.26
CA ILE A 25 -5.61 -28.54 7.53
C ILE A 25 -5.79 -29.97 8.05
N ALA A 26 -5.68 -30.18 9.37
CA ALA A 26 -5.82 -31.49 9.99
C ALA A 26 -7.21 -32.10 9.72
N GLY A 27 -8.27 -31.30 9.88
CA GLY A 27 -9.64 -31.72 9.56
C GLY A 27 -9.82 -32.05 8.08
N GLY A 28 -9.22 -31.27 7.17
CA GLY A 28 -9.21 -31.55 5.74
C GLY A 28 -8.60 -32.90 5.42
N PHE A 29 -7.40 -33.18 5.92
CA PHE A 29 -6.75 -34.47 5.71
C PHE A 29 -7.56 -35.62 6.34
N GLY A 30 -8.13 -35.44 7.53
CA GLY A 30 -9.03 -36.40 8.15
C GLY A 30 -10.25 -36.74 7.28
N LEU A 31 -10.88 -35.73 6.66
CA LEU A 31 -12.02 -35.92 5.75
C LEU A 31 -11.65 -36.69 4.48
N LEU A 32 -10.43 -36.53 3.96
CA LEU A 32 -9.94 -37.31 2.81
C LEU A 32 -9.68 -38.77 3.16
N LEU A 33 -9.40 -39.09 4.43
CA LEU A 33 -9.19 -40.47 4.90
C LEU A 33 -10.50 -41.19 5.25
N LEU A 34 -11.57 -40.47 5.59
CA LEU A 34 -12.86 -41.07 5.99
C LEU A 34 -13.42 -42.11 4.99
N PRO A 35 -13.44 -41.86 3.66
CA PRO A 35 -13.95 -42.85 2.68
C PRO A 35 -13.24 -44.21 2.71
N LEU A 36 -12.05 -44.31 3.32
CA LEU A 36 -11.31 -45.55 3.45
C LEU A 36 -11.84 -46.45 4.57
N PHE A 37 -12.53 -45.88 5.56
CA PHE A 37 -13.01 -46.57 6.76
C PHE A 37 -14.53 -46.65 6.84
N VAL A 38 -15.21 -45.71 6.20
CA VAL A 38 -16.67 -45.62 6.16
C VAL A 38 -17.13 -45.40 4.73
N SER A 39 -18.37 -45.80 4.39
CA SER A 39 -18.98 -45.59 3.05
C SER A 39 -19.31 -44.12 2.76
N PHE A 40 -18.41 -43.20 3.13
CA PHE A 40 -18.54 -41.78 2.91
C PHE A 40 -18.20 -41.44 1.46
N PRO A 41 -19.04 -40.67 0.75
CA PRO A 41 -18.79 -40.36 -0.66
C PRO A 41 -17.52 -39.53 -0.86
N TRP A 42 -16.60 -40.01 -1.70
CA TRP A 42 -15.36 -39.31 -2.08
C TRP A 42 -15.61 -37.88 -2.58
N GLY A 43 -16.68 -37.66 -3.35
CA GLY A 43 -17.04 -36.33 -3.85
C GLY A 43 -17.33 -35.33 -2.73
N SER A 44 -17.97 -35.76 -1.65
CA SER A 44 -18.25 -34.91 -0.48
C SER A 44 -16.99 -34.62 0.32
N ALA A 45 -16.11 -35.62 0.49
CA ALA A 45 -14.82 -35.46 1.15
C ALA A 45 -13.95 -34.41 0.45
N LEU A 46 -13.84 -34.48 -0.89
CA LEU A 46 -13.07 -33.53 -1.68
C LEU A 46 -13.62 -32.10 -1.58
N ARG A 47 -14.94 -31.92 -1.64
CA ARG A 47 -15.56 -30.58 -1.52
C ARG A 47 -15.28 -29.95 -0.16
N LEU A 48 -15.43 -30.71 0.93
CA LEU A 48 -15.15 -30.21 2.27
C LEU A 48 -13.67 -29.95 2.50
N PHE A 49 -12.78 -30.78 1.93
CA PHE A 49 -11.35 -30.54 1.94
C PHE A 49 -10.99 -29.19 1.29
N LEU A 50 -11.60 -28.87 0.13
CA LEU A 50 -11.38 -27.59 -0.53
C LEU A 50 -11.88 -26.40 0.33
N VAL A 51 -13.04 -26.53 0.96
CA VAL A 51 -13.56 -25.50 1.89
C VAL A 51 -12.60 -25.30 3.06
N LEU A 52 -12.17 -26.37 3.72
CA LEU A 52 -11.19 -26.27 4.81
C LEU A 52 -9.83 -25.73 4.35
N GLY A 53 -9.40 -26.08 3.14
CA GLY A 53 -8.21 -25.51 2.50
C GLY A 53 -8.32 -23.98 2.34
N THR A 54 -9.47 -23.48 1.87
CA THR A 54 -9.70 -22.02 1.77
C THR A 54 -9.73 -21.32 3.14
N VAL A 55 -10.32 -21.95 4.16
CA VAL A 55 -10.29 -21.43 5.54
C VAL A 55 -8.86 -21.40 6.07
N ALA A 56 -8.08 -22.45 5.83
CA ALA A 56 -6.68 -22.53 6.25
C ALA A 56 -5.84 -21.44 5.58
N ALA A 57 -6.00 -21.24 4.26
CA ALA A 57 -5.32 -20.19 3.52
C ALA A 57 -5.68 -18.79 4.04
N TRP A 58 -6.97 -18.51 4.26
CA TRP A 58 -7.44 -17.24 4.83
C TRP A 58 -6.89 -17.00 6.24
N ALA A 59 -6.85 -18.03 7.08
CA ALA A 59 -6.32 -17.93 8.44
C ALA A 59 -4.80 -17.69 8.42
N ALA A 60 -4.05 -18.40 7.57
CA ALA A 60 -2.61 -18.19 7.40
C ALA A 60 -2.30 -16.77 6.91
N TRP A 61 -3.02 -16.28 5.88
CA TRP A 61 -2.93 -14.91 5.39
C TRP A 61 -3.24 -13.88 6.49
N SER A 62 -4.31 -14.09 7.25
CA SER A 62 -4.70 -13.21 8.36
C SER A 62 -3.64 -13.19 9.47
N ASN A 63 -2.98 -14.32 9.73
CA ASN A 63 -1.90 -14.42 10.71
C ASN A 63 -0.66 -13.63 10.27
N ARG A 64 -0.27 -13.74 9.00
CA ARG A 64 0.82 -12.91 8.44
C ARG A 64 0.51 -11.42 8.59
N ARG A 65 -0.74 -11.02 8.30
CA ARG A 65 -1.16 -9.63 8.43
C ARG A 65 -1.13 -9.08 9.85
N LYS A 66 -1.39 -9.91 10.85
CA LYS A 66 -1.24 -9.50 12.25
C LYS A 66 0.19 -9.17 12.66
N ALA A 67 1.17 -9.81 12.01
CA ALA A 67 2.57 -9.66 12.36
C ALA A 67 3.17 -8.36 11.80
N TYR A 68 2.39 -7.58 11.02
CA TYR A 68 2.88 -6.29 10.52
C TYR A 68 3.18 -5.33 11.67
N PRO A 69 4.38 -4.71 11.67
CA PRO A 69 4.78 -3.78 12.70
C PRO A 69 3.89 -2.53 12.71
N ASP A 70 3.68 -2.02 13.92
CA ASP A 70 3.02 -0.73 14.14
C ASP A 70 4.00 0.41 13.87
N ALA A 71 3.50 1.60 13.52
CA ALA A 71 4.35 2.74 13.24
C ALA A 71 5.22 3.13 14.44
N HIS A 72 4.72 2.98 15.68
CA HIS A 72 5.55 3.21 16.87
C HIS A 72 6.73 2.25 16.94
N THR A 73 6.51 0.96 16.68
CA THR A 73 7.57 -0.05 16.69
C THR A 73 8.62 0.19 15.61
N ILE A 74 8.21 0.60 14.40
CA ILE A 74 9.18 0.95 13.35
C ILE A 74 9.99 2.18 13.77
N ARG A 75 9.35 3.21 14.32
CA ARG A 75 10.04 4.44 14.74
C ARG A 75 10.99 4.25 15.93
N GLU A 76 10.76 3.24 16.76
CA GLU A 76 11.72 2.84 17.79
C GLU A 76 12.97 2.18 17.19
N GLN A 77 12.84 1.51 16.05
CA GLN A 77 13.92 0.81 15.36
C GLN A 77 14.67 1.73 14.37
N ASP A 78 13.97 2.67 13.75
CA ASP A 78 14.49 3.62 12.77
C ASP A 78 14.17 5.05 13.20
N SER A 79 15.22 5.80 13.56
CA SER A 79 15.14 7.17 14.04
C SER A 79 15.11 8.22 12.92
N ARG A 80 15.23 7.80 11.64
CA ARG A 80 15.17 8.73 10.52
C ARG A 80 13.77 9.36 10.39
N PRO A 81 13.67 10.60 9.90
CA PRO A 81 12.39 11.24 9.60
C PRO A 81 11.52 10.35 8.69
N PRO A 82 10.24 10.09 9.04
CA PRO A 82 9.40 9.16 8.30
C PRO A 82 8.96 9.70 6.93
N VAL A 83 8.63 8.79 6.02
CA VAL A 83 7.91 9.08 4.79
C VAL A 83 6.41 8.90 5.04
N LEU A 84 5.61 9.93 4.86
CA LEU A 84 4.17 9.85 5.08
C LEU A 84 3.45 9.45 3.80
N PHE A 85 2.71 8.34 3.85
CA PHE A 85 1.86 7.87 2.77
C PHE A 85 0.42 8.37 2.96
N LEU A 86 0.00 9.28 2.08
CA LEU A 86 -1.32 9.91 2.03
C LEU A 86 -2.23 9.15 1.09
N ARG A 87 -3.46 8.85 1.52
CA ARG A 87 -4.37 8.00 0.76
C ARG A 87 -5.83 8.22 1.16
N THR A 88 -6.73 7.87 0.26
CA THR A 88 -8.15 7.83 0.57
C THR A 88 -8.55 6.49 1.18
N PHE A 89 -9.22 6.53 2.34
CA PHE A 89 -9.72 5.32 2.99
C PHE A 89 -10.73 4.55 2.13
N GLY A 90 -10.61 3.22 2.13
CA GLY A 90 -11.48 2.33 1.34
C GLY A 90 -11.13 2.23 -0.17
N LYS A 91 -10.20 3.04 -0.68
CA LYS A 91 -9.70 2.98 -2.07
C LYS A 91 -8.31 2.33 -2.20
N GLU A 92 -7.75 1.88 -1.09
CA GLU A 92 -6.35 1.47 -0.94
C GLU A 92 -6.04 0.06 -1.51
N SER A 93 -6.99 -0.57 -2.21
CA SER A 93 -6.80 -1.89 -2.85
C SER A 93 -6.61 -1.79 -4.35
N VAL A 94 -6.28 -0.60 -4.87
CA VAL A 94 -5.90 -0.46 -6.27
C VAL A 94 -4.51 -1.05 -6.46
N TYR A 95 -4.41 -2.09 -7.27
CA TYR A 95 -3.13 -2.67 -7.61
C TYR A 95 -2.35 -1.72 -8.54
N PHE A 96 -1.10 -1.46 -8.17
CA PHE A 96 -0.20 -0.53 -8.85
C PHE A 96 0.75 -1.26 -9.80
N SER A 97 1.36 -2.37 -9.35
CA SER A 97 2.29 -3.15 -10.15
C SER A 97 2.16 -4.65 -9.88
N ARG A 98 2.75 -5.46 -10.76
CA ARG A 98 2.97 -6.90 -10.52
C ARG A 98 4.30 -7.06 -9.79
N SER A 99 4.41 -7.99 -8.85
CA SER A 99 5.71 -8.32 -8.26
C SER A 99 6.66 -8.81 -9.35
N GLU A 100 7.80 -8.15 -9.48
CA GLU A 100 8.87 -8.60 -10.36
C GLU A 100 9.56 -9.79 -9.68
N LEU A 101 9.55 -10.94 -10.36
CA LEU A 101 10.42 -12.04 -9.96
C LEU A 101 11.85 -11.66 -10.33
N PRO A 102 12.85 -11.88 -9.45
CA PRO A 102 14.24 -11.63 -9.78
C PRO A 102 14.64 -12.30 -11.11
N SER A 103 15.30 -11.54 -11.98
CA SER A 103 15.61 -11.95 -13.36
C SER A 103 16.58 -13.13 -13.43
N ASP A 104 17.37 -13.33 -12.37
CA ASP A 104 18.36 -14.38 -12.16
C ASP A 104 17.78 -15.74 -11.76
N LEU A 105 16.48 -15.82 -11.43
CA LEU A 105 15.85 -17.09 -11.07
C LEU A 105 15.83 -18.08 -12.24
N THR A 106 16.22 -19.33 -11.99
CA THR A 106 16.08 -20.43 -12.95
C THR A 106 14.61 -20.77 -13.23
N ARG A 107 14.31 -21.50 -14.31
CA ARG A 107 12.94 -21.92 -14.64
C ARG A 107 12.30 -22.74 -13.50
N ALA A 108 13.05 -23.63 -12.86
CA ALA A 108 12.56 -24.42 -11.73
C ALA A 108 12.27 -23.55 -10.49
N GLN A 109 13.16 -22.60 -10.18
CA GLN A 109 12.93 -21.64 -9.09
C GLN A 109 11.74 -20.73 -9.38
N ARG A 110 11.52 -20.28 -10.62
CA ARG A 110 10.33 -19.51 -11.00
C ARG A 110 9.04 -20.31 -10.86
N VAL A 111 9.05 -21.59 -11.24
CA VAL A 111 7.90 -22.48 -11.06
C VAL A 111 7.63 -22.68 -9.56
N ARG A 112 8.66 -22.98 -8.77
CA ARG A 112 8.55 -23.12 -7.32
C ARG A 112 8.06 -21.83 -6.66
N ALA A 113 8.63 -20.69 -7.00
CA ALA A 113 8.20 -19.37 -6.55
C ALA A 113 6.71 -19.14 -6.84
N ARG A 114 6.22 -19.45 -8.05
CA ARG A 114 4.78 -19.37 -8.36
C ARG A 114 3.88 -20.29 -7.52
N PHE A 115 4.41 -21.38 -6.96
CA PHE A 115 3.67 -22.30 -6.10
C PHE A 115 3.87 -22.03 -4.59
N THR A 116 4.92 -21.30 -4.20
CA THR A 116 5.25 -20.98 -2.81
C THR A 116 4.98 -19.52 -2.42
N GLU A 117 5.07 -18.60 -3.38
CA GLU A 117 4.61 -17.22 -3.22
C GLU A 117 3.10 -17.24 -3.04
N ASP A 118 2.63 -16.35 -2.16
CA ASP A 118 1.20 -16.16 -1.98
C ASP A 118 0.59 -15.83 -3.36
N PRO A 119 -0.45 -16.51 -3.85
CA PRO A 119 -1.12 -16.12 -5.11
C PRO A 119 -1.58 -14.66 -5.12
N PHE A 120 -1.65 -14.00 -3.95
CA PHE A 120 -1.90 -12.57 -3.77
C PHE A 120 -0.63 -11.68 -3.71
N GLU A 121 0.58 -12.22 -3.53
CA GLU A 121 1.87 -11.48 -3.54
C GLU A 121 2.26 -11.01 -4.94
N GLY A 122 1.69 -11.63 -5.99
CA GLY A 122 1.96 -11.25 -7.37
C GLY A 122 1.47 -9.85 -7.74
N LEU A 123 0.58 -9.22 -6.98
CA LEU A 123 0.09 -7.87 -7.23
C LEU A 123 0.33 -6.98 -6.02
N LYS A 124 0.98 -5.84 -6.23
CA LYS A 124 1.34 -4.88 -5.17
C LYS A 124 0.55 -3.59 -5.34
N THR A 125 0.04 -3.06 -4.22
CA THR A 125 -0.39 -1.65 -4.14
C THR A 125 0.82 -0.74 -4.29
N LEU A 126 0.62 0.56 -4.56
CA LEU A 126 1.72 1.53 -4.65
C LEU A 126 2.58 1.45 -3.40
N GLU A 127 1.92 1.52 -2.24
CA GLU A 127 2.50 1.44 -0.92
C GLU A 127 3.40 0.22 -0.73
N ALA A 128 2.91 -0.99 -1.03
CA ALA A 128 3.70 -2.22 -0.91
C ALA A 128 4.81 -2.33 -1.96
N PHE A 129 4.66 -1.67 -3.11
CA PHE A 129 5.62 -1.67 -4.20
C PHE A 129 6.85 -0.82 -3.88
N VAL A 130 6.68 0.39 -3.35
CA VAL A 130 7.80 1.31 -3.04
C VAL A 130 8.39 1.17 -1.64
N ARG A 131 7.69 0.49 -0.71
CA ARG A 131 8.09 0.40 0.71
C ARG A 131 9.56 0.06 0.92
N CYS A 132 10.06 -1.04 0.36
CA CYS A 132 11.41 -1.52 0.65
C CYS A 132 12.47 -0.47 0.27
N GLU A 133 12.31 0.13 -0.91
CA GLU A 133 13.24 1.15 -1.43
C GLU A 133 13.17 2.45 -0.62
N LEU A 134 11.98 2.85 -0.18
CA LEU A 134 11.82 4.05 0.66
C LEU A 134 12.38 3.83 2.05
N ASP A 135 12.04 2.70 2.69
CA ASP A 135 12.53 2.34 4.01
C ASP A 135 14.06 2.30 3.99
N GLU A 136 14.68 1.75 2.96
CA GLU A 136 16.15 1.69 2.86
C GLU A 136 16.78 3.06 2.62
N ARG A 137 16.28 3.83 1.64
CA ARG A 137 16.99 4.98 1.09
C ARG A 137 16.52 6.35 1.59
N VAL A 138 15.31 6.44 2.12
CA VAL A 138 14.67 7.72 2.48
C VAL A 138 14.34 7.75 3.97
N GLY A 139 13.59 6.77 4.46
CA GLY A 139 13.12 6.69 5.84
C GLY A 139 11.89 5.81 5.96
N PRO A 140 11.46 5.50 7.20
CA PRO A 140 10.40 4.52 7.43
C PRO A 140 9.06 5.02 6.85
N LEU A 141 8.45 4.20 6.00
CA LEU A 141 7.16 4.50 5.39
C LEU A 141 6.02 4.26 6.40
N VAL A 142 5.29 5.32 6.72
CA VAL A 142 4.16 5.28 7.67
C VAL A 142 2.91 5.93 7.09
N ALA A 143 1.75 5.53 7.59
CA ALA A 143 0.46 6.02 7.13
C ALA A 143 -0.57 6.03 8.26
N LEU A 144 -1.57 6.91 8.19
CA LEU A 144 -2.74 6.80 9.06
C LEU A 144 -3.54 5.52 8.74
N GLY A 145 -3.88 4.76 9.79
CA GLY A 145 -4.71 3.56 9.67
C GLY A 145 -6.19 3.90 9.51
N ASP A 146 -6.91 3.15 8.66
CA ASP A 146 -8.37 3.26 8.55
C ASP A 146 -9.00 2.66 9.82
N PRO A 147 -9.71 3.43 10.66
CA PRO A 147 -10.27 2.92 11.92
C PRO A 147 -11.28 1.77 11.75
N THR A 148 -11.76 1.53 10.53
CA THR A 148 -12.63 0.40 10.19
C THR A 148 -11.86 -0.89 9.94
N ASP A 149 -10.56 -0.82 9.66
CA ASP A 149 -9.71 -1.97 9.44
C ASP A 149 -9.63 -2.85 10.70
N ARG A 150 -9.59 -4.17 10.47
CA ARG A 150 -9.42 -5.19 11.52
C ARG A 150 -8.04 -5.83 11.50
N LEU A 151 -7.34 -5.71 10.38
CA LEU A 151 -5.99 -6.20 10.16
C LEU A 151 -5.22 -5.10 9.44
N PRO A 152 -3.96 -4.86 9.81
CA PRO A 152 -3.10 -3.99 9.02
C PRO A 152 -3.05 -4.45 7.56
N ARG A 153 -3.05 -3.48 6.65
CA ARG A 153 -2.84 -3.73 5.22
C ARG A 153 -1.35 -3.75 4.93
N ASP A 154 -0.95 -4.53 3.93
CA ASP A 154 0.42 -4.59 3.43
C ASP A 154 0.88 -3.19 2.96
N GLY A 155 2.15 -2.87 3.17
CA GLY A 155 2.72 -1.56 2.86
C GLY A 155 3.31 -0.87 4.09
N ALA A 156 3.04 0.41 4.24
CA ALA A 156 3.48 1.30 5.31
C ALA A 156 2.97 0.83 6.67
N ALA A 157 3.76 1.12 7.70
CA ALA A 157 3.31 0.92 9.06
C ALA A 157 2.20 1.90 9.42
N ARG A 158 1.21 1.42 10.16
CA ARG A 158 0.00 2.19 10.46
C ARG A 158 0.15 2.94 11.77
N ILE A 159 -0.30 4.18 11.79
CA ILE A 159 -0.53 4.98 12.98
C ILE A 159 -2.04 4.91 13.28
N TRP A 160 -2.40 4.30 14.40
CA TRP A 160 -3.80 4.13 14.80
C TRP A 160 -4.24 5.26 15.73
N VAL A 161 -5.16 6.08 15.23
CA VAL A 161 -5.66 7.26 15.95
C VAL A 161 -7.14 7.13 16.32
N GLY A 162 -7.49 7.74 17.45
CA GLY A 162 -8.88 7.86 17.90
C GLY A 162 -9.69 8.82 17.03
N TYR A 163 -11.02 8.70 17.11
CA TYR A 163 -11.92 9.67 16.48
C TYR A 163 -11.72 11.07 17.05
N GLY A 164 -11.76 12.09 16.19
CA GLY A 164 -11.66 13.49 16.58
C GLY A 164 -10.26 13.97 16.96
N VAL A 165 -9.24 13.10 16.99
CA VAL A 165 -7.84 13.48 17.27
C VAL A 165 -6.90 13.27 16.08
N TRP A 166 -7.37 12.60 15.02
CA TRP A 166 -6.55 12.24 13.86
C TRP A 166 -5.91 13.45 13.16
N GLN A 167 -6.61 14.60 13.10
CA GLN A 167 -6.07 15.82 12.49
C GLN A 167 -4.88 16.39 13.27
N ASN A 168 -4.95 16.34 14.60
CA ASN A 168 -3.84 16.79 15.45
C ASN A 168 -2.65 15.84 15.32
N GLU A 169 -2.91 14.53 15.27
CA GLU A 169 -1.85 13.56 15.00
C GLU A 169 -1.24 13.77 13.62
N PHE A 170 -2.05 14.00 12.59
CA PHE A 170 -1.55 14.30 11.25
C PHE A 170 -0.61 15.51 11.27
N ARG A 171 -1.00 16.61 11.91
CA ARG A 171 -0.15 17.81 12.07
C ARG A 171 1.16 17.52 12.80
N ARG A 172 1.16 16.63 13.78
CA ARG A 172 2.38 16.18 14.44
C ARG A 172 3.28 15.41 13.48
N GLN A 173 2.69 14.50 12.70
CA GLN A 173 3.43 13.69 11.73
C GLN A 173 4.02 14.55 10.61
N ILE A 174 3.28 15.51 10.04
CA ILE A 174 3.80 16.32 8.93
C ILE A 174 5.01 17.17 9.33
N ALA A 175 5.09 17.59 10.60
CA ALA A 175 6.21 18.37 11.13
C ALA A 175 7.52 17.54 11.22
N GLU A 176 7.39 16.22 11.37
CA GLU A 176 8.51 15.29 11.48
C GLU A 176 8.84 14.61 10.13
N ALA A 177 7.96 14.74 9.13
CA ALA A 177 8.05 14.01 7.87
C ALA A 177 9.24 14.45 7.00
N ARG A 178 9.95 13.48 6.43
CA ARG A 178 10.96 13.75 5.39
C ARG A 178 10.29 14.18 4.09
N CYS A 179 9.25 13.46 3.69
CA CYS A 179 8.46 13.72 2.50
C CYS A 179 7.10 13.01 2.55
N PHE A 180 6.28 13.29 1.54
CA PHE A 180 4.93 12.77 1.39
C PHE A 180 4.80 12.02 0.07
N ILE A 181 4.15 10.87 0.10
CA ILE A 181 3.76 10.11 -1.09
C ILE A 181 2.26 10.03 -1.08
N ALA A 182 1.61 10.42 -2.17
CA ALA A 182 0.16 10.43 -2.23
C ALA A 182 -0.40 9.55 -3.33
N GLU A 183 -1.35 8.68 -2.96
CA GLU A 183 -2.27 8.03 -3.90
C GLU A 183 -3.53 8.90 -4.02
N ILE A 184 -3.64 9.63 -5.12
CA ILE A 184 -4.69 10.64 -5.30
C ILE A 184 -6.02 10.01 -5.69
N HIS A 185 -7.03 10.28 -4.86
CA HIS A 185 -8.44 10.01 -5.12
C HIS A 185 -9.27 11.17 -4.57
N ASP A 186 -10.41 11.47 -5.18
CA ASP A 186 -11.29 12.54 -4.71
C ASP A 186 -11.95 12.15 -3.38
N SER A 187 -11.41 12.64 -2.26
CA SER A 187 -12.02 12.50 -0.95
C SER A 187 -11.81 13.72 -0.06
N PRO A 188 -12.81 14.06 0.79
CA PRO A 188 -12.68 15.21 1.71
C PRO A 188 -11.53 15.07 2.71
N GLY A 189 -11.24 13.83 3.16
CA GLY A 189 -10.16 13.57 4.10
C GLY A 189 -8.80 13.85 3.49
N LEU A 190 -8.54 13.30 2.30
CA LEU A 190 -7.28 13.54 1.58
C LEU A 190 -7.14 15.00 1.15
N ALA A 191 -8.25 15.65 0.76
CA ALA A 191 -8.23 17.07 0.43
C ALA A 191 -7.76 17.90 1.63
N TRP A 192 -8.28 17.64 2.82
CA TRP A 192 -7.83 18.31 4.05
C TRP A 192 -6.36 18.04 4.34
N GLU A 193 -5.90 16.78 4.25
CA GLU A 193 -4.49 16.42 4.47
C GLU A 193 -3.56 17.16 3.52
N LEU A 194 -3.90 17.20 2.23
CA LEU A 194 -3.11 17.89 1.21
C LEU A 194 -3.17 19.41 1.36
N THR A 195 -4.29 19.99 1.82
CA THR A 195 -4.35 21.43 2.15
C THR A 195 -3.40 21.79 3.29
N GLU A 196 -3.30 20.95 4.33
CA GLU A 196 -2.36 21.18 5.43
C GLU A 196 -0.90 21.07 4.95
N VAL A 197 -0.58 20.11 4.06
CA VAL A 197 0.75 20.02 3.43
C VAL A 197 1.04 21.24 2.55
N PHE A 198 0.07 21.67 1.74
CA PHE A 198 0.21 22.83 0.86
C PHE A 198 0.39 24.15 1.64
N GLY A 199 -0.25 24.26 2.80
CA GLY A 199 -0.16 25.43 3.68
C GLY A 199 1.23 25.66 4.28
N SER A 200 2.08 24.63 4.30
CA SER A 200 3.45 24.71 4.82
C SER A 200 4.45 24.90 3.67
N GLU A 201 5.13 26.05 3.66
CA GLU A 201 6.07 26.44 2.61
C GLU A 201 7.17 25.40 2.36
N HIS A 202 7.73 24.82 3.43
CA HIS A 202 8.83 23.85 3.33
C HIS A 202 8.36 22.42 3.02
N LEU A 203 7.09 22.11 3.29
CA LEU A 203 6.53 20.77 3.08
C LEU A 203 5.87 20.63 1.72
N ARG A 204 5.38 21.73 1.15
CA ARG A 204 4.68 21.76 -0.14
C ARG A 204 5.50 21.10 -1.26
N SER A 205 6.81 21.36 -1.30
CA SER A 205 7.71 20.81 -2.32
C SER A 205 8.12 19.35 -2.09
N ARG A 206 7.83 18.79 -0.90
CA ARG A 206 8.19 17.43 -0.50
C ARG A 206 7.09 16.41 -0.79
N LEU A 207 6.09 16.77 -1.58
CA LEU A 207 5.01 15.87 -2.01
C LEU A 207 5.40 15.18 -3.33
N PHE A 208 5.11 13.88 -3.44
CA PHE A 208 5.35 13.08 -4.63
C PHE A 208 4.10 12.29 -5.03
N VAL A 209 3.76 12.34 -6.31
CA VAL A 209 2.62 11.63 -6.93
C VAL A 209 3.13 10.72 -8.05
N PHE A 210 2.46 9.57 -8.22
CA PHE A 210 2.93 8.47 -9.05
C PHE A 210 1.91 8.12 -10.12
N THR A 211 2.36 7.74 -11.31
CA THR A 211 1.53 7.02 -12.27
C THR A 211 1.92 5.54 -12.32
N PRO A 212 0.97 4.61 -12.46
CA PRO A 212 1.27 3.19 -12.52
C PRO A 212 2.26 2.85 -13.66
N PRO A 213 3.18 1.89 -13.44
CA PRO A 213 3.99 1.36 -14.52
C PRO A 213 3.09 0.68 -15.56
N ARG A 214 3.51 0.72 -16.82
CA ARG A 214 2.95 -0.13 -17.89
C ARG A 214 3.96 -1.20 -18.25
N GLU A 215 3.48 -2.37 -18.63
CA GLU A 215 4.35 -3.41 -19.20
C GLU A 215 4.97 -2.88 -20.51
N GLN A 216 6.07 -3.49 -20.97
CA GLN A 216 6.83 -3.08 -22.17
C GLN A 216 5.96 -2.87 -23.43
N ASN A 217 4.77 -3.48 -23.49
CA ASN A 217 3.80 -3.34 -24.59
C ASN A 217 2.82 -2.16 -24.42
N GLY A 218 3.07 -1.23 -23.49
CA GLY A 218 2.25 -0.04 -23.29
C GLY A 218 0.85 -0.29 -22.69
N ARG A 219 0.61 -1.48 -22.13
CA ARG A 219 -0.63 -1.85 -21.41
C ARG A 219 -0.34 -2.02 -19.93
N ALA A 220 -1.28 -1.63 -19.06
CA ALA A 220 -1.25 -2.11 -17.68
C ALA A 220 -1.32 -3.64 -17.70
N SER A 221 -0.64 -4.31 -16.78
CA SER A 221 -0.68 -5.77 -16.73
C SER A 221 -2.13 -6.24 -16.80
N VAL A 222 -2.44 -7.19 -17.69
CA VAL A 222 -3.80 -7.73 -17.84
C VAL A 222 -4.30 -8.21 -16.48
N ALA A 223 -3.42 -8.78 -15.66
CA ALA A 223 -3.72 -9.19 -14.29
C ALA A 223 -4.15 -8.01 -13.40
N VAL A 224 -3.42 -6.88 -13.41
CA VAL A 224 -3.78 -5.67 -12.65
C VAL A 224 -5.14 -5.14 -13.09
N SER A 225 -5.35 -5.03 -14.41
CA SER A 225 -6.59 -4.50 -14.98
C SER A 225 -7.81 -5.37 -14.66
N VAL A 226 -7.67 -6.69 -14.79
CA VAL A 226 -8.74 -7.65 -14.47
C VAL A 226 -9.05 -7.66 -12.99
N ASN A 227 -8.03 -7.67 -12.12
CA ASN A 227 -8.26 -7.71 -10.67
C ASN A 227 -8.90 -6.42 -10.16
N ASN A 228 -8.45 -5.25 -10.60
CA ASN A 228 -9.09 -3.99 -10.25
C ASN A 228 -10.57 -3.98 -10.69
N ARG A 229 -10.88 -4.51 -11.89
CA ARG A 229 -12.28 -4.64 -12.36
C ARG A 229 -13.11 -5.59 -11.50
N VAL A 230 -12.56 -6.75 -11.13
CA VAL A 230 -13.22 -7.74 -10.25
C VAL A 230 -13.52 -7.13 -8.88
N LEU A 231 -12.56 -6.39 -8.32
CA LEU A 231 -12.71 -5.69 -7.04
C LEU A 231 -13.56 -4.40 -7.15
N ARG A 232 -14.06 -4.07 -8.35
CA ARG A 232 -14.79 -2.82 -8.64
C ARG A 232 -14.01 -1.56 -8.24
N GLN A 233 -12.69 -1.65 -8.22
CA GLN A 233 -11.79 -0.54 -8.00
C GLN A 233 -11.38 0.01 -9.36
N ARG A 234 -11.42 1.33 -9.51
CA ARG A 234 -10.91 2.01 -10.70
C ARG A 234 -9.88 3.02 -10.22
N PRO A 235 -8.66 3.02 -10.78
CA PRO A 235 -7.76 4.16 -10.62
C PRO A 235 -8.51 5.44 -11.01
N GLU A 236 -8.29 6.51 -10.27
CA GLU A 236 -8.83 7.82 -10.65
C GLU A 236 -8.24 8.23 -12.00
N SER A 237 -9.04 8.86 -12.86
CA SER A 237 -8.51 9.33 -14.14
C SER A 237 -7.58 10.52 -13.90
N TRP A 238 -6.60 10.69 -14.79
CA TRP A 238 -5.62 11.77 -14.63
C TRP A 238 -6.29 13.15 -14.62
N GLU A 239 -7.34 13.35 -15.43
CA GLU A 239 -8.09 14.60 -15.52
C GLU A 239 -8.72 14.97 -14.18
N LYS A 240 -9.30 13.99 -13.48
CA LYS A 240 -9.87 14.20 -12.15
C LYS A 240 -8.81 14.40 -11.08
N THR A 241 -7.67 13.72 -11.20
CA THR A 241 -6.50 13.98 -10.34
C THR A 241 -6.02 15.42 -10.50
N VAL A 242 -5.91 15.93 -11.73
CA VAL A 242 -5.56 17.32 -12.04
C VAL A 242 -6.61 18.27 -11.45
N GLU A 243 -7.90 18.01 -11.64
CA GLU A 243 -8.98 18.84 -11.10
C GLU A 243 -8.95 18.89 -9.57
N PHE A 244 -8.81 17.73 -8.92
CA PHE A 244 -8.76 17.60 -7.46
C PHE A 244 -7.56 18.34 -6.87
N MET A 245 -6.37 18.12 -7.43
CA MET A 245 -5.14 18.81 -6.99
C MET A 245 -5.22 20.32 -7.23
N GLY A 246 -5.83 20.74 -8.34
CA GLY A 246 -6.08 22.15 -8.66
C GLY A 246 -6.96 22.86 -7.63
N LYS A 247 -7.98 22.18 -7.08
CA LYS A 247 -8.83 22.73 -6.01
C LYS A 247 -8.04 23.01 -4.72
N ILE A 248 -6.96 22.28 -4.48
CA ILE A 248 -6.10 22.45 -3.30
C ILE A 248 -5.05 23.57 -3.53
N GLY A 249 -4.70 23.85 -4.78
CA GLY A 249 -3.69 24.83 -5.18
C GLY A 249 -2.47 24.22 -5.87
N TYR A 250 -2.40 22.90 -5.98
CA TYR A 250 -1.35 22.22 -6.74
C TYR A 250 -1.67 22.25 -8.24
N THR A 251 -0.66 22.52 -9.07
CA THR A 251 -0.80 22.49 -10.54
C THR A 251 -0.15 21.24 -11.09
N LEU A 252 -0.91 20.37 -11.73
CA LEU A 252 -0.37 19.20 -12.44
C LEU A 252 -0.37 19.43 -13.96
N PRO A 253 0.48 18.73 -14.72
CA PRO A 253 0.40 18.72 -16.18
C PRO A 253 -1.00 18.34 -16.66
N ALA A 254 -1.60 19.14 -17.54
CA ALA A 254 -2.94 18.89 -18.07
C ALA A 254 -3.05 17.56 -18.81
N VAL A 255 -1.96 17.16 -19.49
CA VAL A 255 -1.83 15.85 -20.14
C VAL A 255 -1.05 14.92 -19.21
N SER A 256 -1.48 13.66 -19.11
CA SER A 256 -0.77 12.66 -18.32
C SER A 256 0.68 12.54 -18.78
N PRO A 257 1.67 12.54 -17.86
CA PRO A 257 3.09 12.38 -18.21
C PRO A 257 3.44 10.98 -18.73
N GLY A 258 2.45 10.07 -18.80
CA GLY A 258 2.64 8.70 -19.21
C GLY A 258 2.84 7.75 -18.02
N PRO A 259 3.09 6.47 -18.30
CA PRO A 259 3.26 5.45 -17.27
C PRO A 259 4.60 5.60 -16.55
N GLY A 260 4.67 5.08 -15.33
CA GLY A 260 5.93 5.03 -14.60
C GLY A 260 6.48 6.40 -14.24
N ALA A 261 5.61 7.39 -14.07
CA ALA A 261 6.01 8.75 -13.80
C ALA A 261 6.04 9.05 -12.30
N VAL A 262 7.01 9.86 -11.89
CA VAL A 262 7.06 10.50 -10.58
C VAL A 262 6.94 11.99 -10.79
N ILE A 263 5.99 12.61 -10.11
CA ILE A 263 5.77 14.04 -10.14
C ILE A 263 6.09 14.57 -8.74
N GLY A 264 7.09 15.44 -8.64
CA GLY A 264 7.34 16.25 -7.45
C GLY A 264 6.67 17.61 -7.58
N PHE A 265 6.78 18.45 -6.55
CA PHE A 265 6.25 19.82 -6.58
C PHE A 265 7.31 20.84 -6.22
N GLY A 266 7.27 22.00 -6.89
CA GLY A 266 8.11 23.13 -6.52
C GLY A 266 7.51 23.98 -5.40
N PRO A 267 8.19 25.07 -4.99
CA PRO A 267 7.76 25.92 -3.89
C PRO A 267 6.39 26.59 -4.08
N SER A 268 5.93 26.80 -5.31
CA SER A 268 4.59 27.35 -5.58
C SER A 268 3.52 26.28 -5.79
N GLY A 269 3.85 24.99 -5.62
CA GLY A 269 2.94 23.88 -5.85
C GLY A 269 2.79 23.49 -7.32
N GLN A 270 3.69 23.96 -8.19
CA GLN A 270 3.78 23.53 -9.58
C GLN A 270 4.37 22.13 -9.66
N GLY A 271 3.69 21.24 -10.38
CA GLY A 271 4.10 19.86 -10.59
C GLY A 271 5.25 19.77 -11.58
N ILE A 272 6.30 19.05 -11.18
CA ILE A 272 7.52 18.84 -11.96
C ILE A 272 7.66 17.34 -12.18
N VAL A 273 7.70 16.92 -13.45
CA VAL A 273 7.90 15.51 -13.80
C VAL A 273 9.38 15.17 -13.59
N LEU A 274 9.66 14.33 -12.61
CA LEU A 274 11.03 13.94 -12.24
C LEU A 274 11.52 12.74 -13.05
N THR A 275 10.63 11.81 -13.35
CA THR A 275 10.91 10.67 -14.24
C THR A 275 9.65 10.22 -14.95
N THR A 276 9.81 9.44 -16.02
CA THR A 276 8.76 8.69 -16.72
C THR A 276 9.29 7.32 -17.11
N GLY A 277 8.39 6.36 -17.35
CA GLY A 277 8.77 5.02 -17.80
C GLY A 277 9.40 4.13 -16.73
N ALA A 278 9.38 4.52 -15.45
CA ALA A 278 9.84 3.66 -14.38
C ALA A 278 8.98 2.40 -14.27
N THR A 279 9.61 1.23 -14.24
CA THR A 279 8.93 -0.06 -14.04
C THR A 279 9.26 -0.70 -12.69
N THR A 280 10.41 -0.35 -12.11
CA THR A 280 10.95 -0.91 -10.87
C THR A 280 10.81 0.09 -9.72
N ALA A 281 10.72 -0.41 -8.48
CA ALA A 281 10.61 0.46 -7.30
C ALA A 281 11.80 1.42 -7.18
N ALA A 282 13.02 0.95 -7.44
CA ALA A 282 14.22 1.79 -7.48
C ALA A 282 14.11 2.92 -8.51
N GLY A 283 13.54 2.65 -9.69
CA GLY A 283 13.31 3.66 -10.72
C GLY A 283 12.34 4.77 -10.30
N PHE A 284 11.39 4.46 -9.42
CA PHE A 284 10.50 5.45 -8.82
C PHE A 284 11.13 6.19 -7.64
N VAL A 285 11.98 5.54 -6.85
CA VAL A 285 12.54 6.13 -5.61
C VAL A 285 13.80 6.95 -5.87
N THR A 286 14.65 6.59 -6.83
CA THR A 286 15.84 7.37 -7.18
C THR A 286 15.58 8.87 -7.44
N PRO A 287 14.62 9.27 -8.30
CA PRO A 287 14.34 10.70 -8.52
C PRO A 287 13.83 11.43 -7.28
N ILE A 288 13.21 10.71 -6.33
CA ILE A 288 12.76 11.27 -5.04
C ILE A 288 13.98 11.59 -4.17
N VAL A 289 14.93 10.66 -4.08
CA VAL A 289 16.18 10.86 -3.32
C VAL A 289 16.96 12.05 -3.88
N GLU A 290 17.08 12.12 -5.20
CA GLU A 290 17.75 13.25 -5.89
C GLU A 290 17.05 14.57 -5.61
N ALA A 291 15.72 14.64 -5.77
CA ALA A 291 14.96 15.84 -5.49
C ALA A 291 15.08 16.30 -4.02
N LEU A 292 15.05 15.37 -3.07
CA LEU A 292 15.22 15.69 -1.65
C LEU A 292 16.64 16.19 -1.34
N ALA A 293 17.67 15.63 -1.97
CA ALA A 293 19.05 16.08 -1.78
C ALA A 293 19.26 17.52 -2.26
N VAL A 294 18.65 17.89 -3.40
CA VAL A 294 18.65 19.27 -3.89
C VAL A 294 17.99 20.21 -2.89
N MET A 295 16.78 19.87 -2.41
CA MET A 295 16.04 20.68 -1.43
C MET A 295 16.80 20.82 -0.09
N GLU A 296 17.51 19.78 0.35
CA GLU A 296 18.32 19.82 1.57
C GLU A 296 19.55 20.72 1.41
N THR A 297 20.15 20.76 0.22
CA THR A 297 21.27 21.65 -0.10
C THR A 297 20.82 23.11 -0.13
N GLU A 298 19.73 23.42 -0.83
CA GLU A 298 19.14 24.77 -0.87
C GLU A 298 18.76 25.27 0.53
N ALA A 299 18.20 24.40 1.38
CA ALA A 299 17.83 24.75 2.75
C ALA A 299 19.04 25.02 3.67
N GLN A 300 20.22 24.50 3.33
CA GLN A 300 21.47 24.78 4.07
C GLN A 300 22.09 26.11 3.65
N GLU A 301 21.98 26.51 2.38
CA GLU A 301 22.51 27.79 1.87
C GLU A 301 21.74 29.00 2.39
N HIS A 302 20.45 28.83 2.74
CA HIS A 302 19.60 29.88 3.27
C HIS A 302 19.60 30.02 4.81
N ARG A 303 20.40 29.23 5.53
CA ARG A 303 20.56 29.32 6.99
C ARG A 303 21.82 30.09 7.38
#